data_AF-A0AAW2PX08-F1
#
_entry.id   AF-A0AAW2PX08-F1
#
_cell.length_a   1.000
_cell.length_b   1.000
_cell.length_c   1.000
_cell.angle_alpha   90.00
_cell.angle_beta   90.00
_cell.angle_gamma   90.00
#
_symmetry.space_group_name_H-M   'P 1'
#
loop_
_entity.id
_entity.type
_entity.pdbx_description
1 polymer ?
#
loop_
_entity_poly.entity_id
_entity_poly.type
_entity_poly.pdbx_seq_one_letter_code
_entity_poly.pdbx_strand_id
1 'polypeptide(L)'
;MAKSENPKSNSVNHPPAFGSNSSKIHPTNDPESPPDPSSYSLEKFRLYETRAVSLIDGRLMLKQRFYLIGSDRNKKFFRVLKIDRMEPSDLNISEDPVVYPPQEVKSLLQRIAEGNRATGGLNFVAKAASDSWSHTI
;
A
#
# COMPACT_ATOMS: atom_id res chain seq x y z
N MET A 1 -57.63 28.06 33.84
CA MET A 1 -56.58 28.76 33.07
C MET A 1 -56.14 27.78 31.99
N ALA A 2 -56.87 27.72 30.87
CA ALA A 2 -56.63 28.42 29.60
C ALA A 2 -55.38 27.87 28.87
N LYS A 3 -55.39 27.41 27.62
CA LYS A 3 -56.38 27.43 26.52
C LYS A 3 -55.84 26.49 25.41
N SER A 4 -56.73 25.86 24.62
CA SER A 4 -56.69 25.69 23.14
C SER A 4 -55.42 25.18 22.41
N GLU A 5 -55.44 24.54 21.24
CA GLU A 5 -56.45 24.18 20.24
C GLU A 5 -55.80 23.15 19.28
N ASN A 6 -56.63 22.27 18.70
CA ASN A 6 -56.33 21.29 17.64
C ASN A 6 -56.55 21.95 16.25
N PRO A 7 -56.64 21.28 15.06
CA PRO A 7 -55.91 20.17 14.39
C PRO A 7 -55.52 20.51 12.91
N LYS A 8 -55.18 19.47 12.11
CA LYS A 8 -55.37 19.25 10.64
C LYS A 8 -54.20 19.68 9.72
N SER A 9 -53.89 19.04 8.58
CA SER A 9 -54.19 17.73 7.93
C SER A 9 -53.46 17.69 6.57
N ASN A 10 -52.97 16.51 6.14
CA ASN A 10 -52.72 15.98 4.78
C ASN A 10 -52.38 16.89 3.58
N SER A 11 -51.40 16.50 2.75
CA SER A 11 -51.64 15.74 1.49
C SER A 11 -50.34 15.43 0.70
N VAL A 12 -50.45 14.39 -0.13
CA VAL A 12 -49.48 13.62 -0.95
C VAL A 12 -48.98 14.37 -2.20
N ASN A 13 -47.77 14.06 -2.73
CA ASN A 13 -47.48 13.80 -4.17
C ASN A 13 -45.96 13.64 -4.49
N HIS A 14 -45.60 12.58 -5.23
CA HIS A 14 -44.31 12.37 -5.95
C HIS A 14 -44.38 12.95 -7.40
N PRO A 15 -43.35 12.75 -8.27
CA PRO A 15 -42.22 13.64 -8.63
C PRO A 15 -42.39 14.28 -10.04
N PRO A 16 -41.36 14.97 -10.59
CA PRO A 16 -40.99 14.67 -11.98
C PRO A 16 -39.48 14.71 -12.28
N ALA A 17 -39.15 14.37 -13.53
CA ALA A 17 -37.87 13.90 -14.04
C ALA A 17 -37.09 14.92 -14.92
N PHE A 18 -35.86 14.51 -15.28
CA PHE A 18 -34.97 14.93 -16.37
C PHE A 18 -34.36 16.35 -16.39
N GLY A 19 -33.02 16.39 -16.53
CA GLY A 19 -32.27 17.57 -16.92
C GLY A 19 -30.76 17.30 -16.99
N SER A 20 -30.27 16.91 -18.17
CA SER A 20 -28.85 16.96 -18.51
C SER A 20 -28.38 18.41 -18.52
N ASN A 21 -27.23 18.73 -17.93
CA ASN A 21 -26.41 19.86 -18.39
C ASN A 21 -24.94 19.72 -18.01
N SER A 22 -24.13 19.91 -19.06
CA SER A 22 -22.68 19.97 -19.06
C SER A 22 -22.18 21.29 -18.45
N SER A 23 -20.96 21.25 -17.91
CA SER A 23 -20.04 22.37 -17.71
C SER A 23 -20.48 23.52 -16.79
N LYS A 24 -19.97 23.51 -15.55
CA LYS A 24 -19.56 24.76 -14.88
C LYS A 24 -18.29 24.52 -14.09
N ILE A 25 -17.19 24.91 -14.73
CA ILE A 25 -15.83 24.95 -14.19
C ILE A 25 -15.86 25.96 -13.04
N HIS A 26 -15.61 25.50 -11.81
CA HIS A 26 -15.40 26.35 -10.65
C HIS A 26 -13.95 26.10 -10.17
N PRO A 27 -13.07 27.11 -10.15
CA PRO A 27 -11.76 26.98 -9.52
C PRO A 27 -11.98 27.16 -8.02
N THR A 28 -12.41 26.10 -7.34
CA THR A 28 -12.36 26.04 -5.89
C THR A 28 -10.95 25.63 -5.50
N ASN A 29 -10.16 26.59 -5.01
CA ASN A 29 -8.94 26.34 -4.25
C ASN A 29 -9.31 25.71 -2.90
N ASP A 30 -9.92 24.52 -2.93
CA ASP A 30 -10.00 23.67 -1.75
C ASP A 30 -8.59 23.14 -1.46
N PRO A 31 -8.14 23.11 -0.19
CA PRO A 31 -6.91 22.41 0.16
C PRO A 31 -7.09 20.96 -0.28
N GLU A 32 -6.37 20.58 -1.32
CA GLU A 32 -6.32 19.24 -1.90
C GLU A 32 -6.36 18.22 -0.76
N SER A 33 -7.52 17.54 -0.62
CA SER A 33 -7.67 16.42 0.31
C SER A 33 -6.45 15.53 0.13
N PRO A 34 -5.77 15.13 1.22
CA PRO A 34 -4.55 14.35 1.11
C PRO A 34 -4.80 13.21 0.13
N PRO A 35 -3.95 13.05 -0.90
CA PRO A 35 -4.18 12.05 -1.93
C PRO A 35 -4.45 10.73 -1.23
N ASP A 36 -5.57 10.09 -1.60
CA ASP A 36 -5.96 8.83 -0.99
C ASP A 36 -4.72 7.90 -1.01
N PRO A 37 -4.31 7.31 0.13
CA PRO A 37 -3.13 6.45 0.18
C PRO A 37 -3.27 5.20 -0.72
N SER A 38 -4.46 4.91 -1.25
CA SER A 38 -4.71 3.90 -2.29
C SER A 38 -4.63 4.43 -3.74
N SER A 39 -4.46 5.73 -3.95
CA SER A 39 -4.51 6.35 -5.28
C SER A 39 -3.18 6.34 -6.05
N TYR A 40 -2.08 5.90 -5.44
CA TYR A 40 -0.82 5.74 -6.17
C TYR A 40 -0.63 4.31 -6.67
N SER A 41 -0.52 4.16 -7.98
CA SER A 41 -0.19 2.89 -8.62
C SER A 41 1.29 2.56 -8.41
N LEU A 42 1.57 1.41 -7.81
CA LEU A 42 2.93 0.86 -7.73
C LEU A 42 3.26 0.23 -9.08
N GLU A 43 4.27 0.77 -9.76
CA GLU A 43 4.65 0.34 -11.12
C GLU A 43 5.97 -0.44 -11.15
N LYS A 44 6.80 -0.25 -10.13
CA LYS A 44 8.14 -0.84 -10.05
C LYS A 44 8.28 -1.57 -8.72
N PHE A 45 8.76 -2.79 -8.78
CA PHE A 45 8.93 -3.65 -7.62
C PHE A 45 10.37 -4.16 -7.56
N ARG A 46 10.91 -4.22 -6.34
CA ARG A 46 12.22 -4.81 -6.05
C ARG A 46 12.07 -5.78 -4.91
N LEU A 47 12.50 -7.01 -5.12
CA LEU A 47 12.50 -8.05 -4.12
C LEU A 47 13.90 -8.17 -3.52
N TYR A 48 13.96 -8.17 -2.20
CA TYR A 48 15.16 -8.42 -1.42
C TYR A 48 14.95 -9.59 -0.49
N GLU A 49 16.02 -10.24 -0.07
CA GLU A 49 15.99 -11.33 0.90
C GLU A 49 17.07 -11.17 1.98
N THR A 50 16.78 -11.73 3.15
CA THR A 50 17.76 -12.02 4.20
C THR A 50 17.67 -13.50 4.54
N ARG A 51 18.82 -14.13 4.81
CA ARG A 51 18.90 -15.52 5.23
C ARG A 51 19.33 -15.60 6.69
N ALA A 52 18.85 -16.61 7.39
CA ALA A 52 19.34 -16.97 8.71
C ALA A 52 19.37 -18.48 8.82
N VAL A 53 20.35 -18.98 9.57
CA VAL A 53 20.45 -20.40 9.87
C VAL A 53 20.07 -20.57 11.33
N SER A 54 19.17 -21.52 11.62
CA SER A 54 18.73 -21.83 12.98
C SER A 54 18.73 -23.33 13.18
N LEU A 55 19.05 -23.78 14.39
CA LEU A 55 18.88 -25.16 14.80
C LEU A 55 17.51 -25.30 15.46
N ILE A 56 16.67 -26.18 14.92
CA ILE A 56 15.36 -26.51 15.47
C ILE A 56 15.30 -28.04 15.54
N ASP A 57 15.04 -28.58 16.72
CA ASP A 57 14.93 -30.02 16.97
C ASP A 57 16.11 -30.85 16.42
N GLY A 58 17.33 -30.32 16.56
CA GLY A 58 18.55 -30.98 16.09
C GLY A 58 18.80 -30.90 14.58
N ARG A 59 17.92 -30.22 13.82
CA ARG A 59 18.07 -30.02 12.37
C ARG A 59 18.43 -28.57 12.04
N LEU A 60 19.37 -28.43 11.10
CA LEU A 60 19.71 -27.14 10.51
C LEU A 60 18.58 -26.68 9.58
N MET A 61 17.96 -25.55 9.91
CA MET A 61 16.90 -24.92 9.14
C MET A 61 17.38 -23.60 8.55
N LEU A 62 17.13 -23.42 7.27
CA LEU A 62 17.36 -22.15 6.58
C LEU A 62 16.09 -21.33 6.62
N LYS A 63 16.13 -20.23 7.35
CA LYS A 63 15.04 -19.25 7.46
C LYS A 63 15.29 -18.13 6.46
N GLN A 64 14.24 -17.73 5.76
CA GLN A 64 14.30 -16.66 4.76
C GLN A 64 13.23 -15.62 5.06
N ARG A 65 13.60 -14.36 4.89
CA ARG A 65 12.65 -13.24 4.93
C ARG A 65 12.83 -12.44 3.65
N PHE A 66 11.72 -12.14 2.99
CA PHE A 66 11.72 -11.33 1.80
C PHE A 66 11.07 -9.97 2.06
N TYR A 67 11.60 -8.97 1.39
CA TYR A 67 11.13 -7.59 1.44
C TYR A 67 10.85 -7.15 0.01
N LEU A 68 9.57 -6.98 -0.31
CA LEU A 68 9.15 -6.45 -1.60
C LEU A 68 8.92 -4.94 -1.47
N ILE A 69 9.72 -4.17 -2.18
CA ILE A 69 9.67 -2.72 -2.23
C ILE A 69 8.93 -2.32 -3.50
N GLY A 70 7.72 -1.81 -3.35
CA GLY A 70 6.96 -1.21 -4.45
C GLY A 70 7.19 0.29 -4.50
N SER A 71 7.30 0.85 -5.70
CA SER A 71 7.36 2.30 -5.91
C SER A 71 6.47 2.75 -7.06
N ASP A 72 5.99 3.98 -6.98
CA ASP A 72 5.30 4.65 -8.08
C ASP A 72 6.26 4.91 -9.26
N ARG A 73 5.70 5.37 -10.39
CA ARG A 73 6.46 5.70 -11.61
C ARG A 73 7.67 6.60 -11.33
N ASN A 74 7.46 7.61 -10.49
CA ASN A 74 8.40 8.69 -10.21
C ASN A 74 9.31 8.41 -9.01
N LYS A 75 9.16 7.23 -8.36
CA LYS A 75 9.93 6.86 -7.16
C LYS A 75 9.80 7.90 -6.03
N LYS A 76 8.62 8.49 -5.86
CA LYS A 76 8.29 9.41 -4.77
C LYS A 76 7.77 8.68 -3.54
N PHE A 77 6.97 7.63 -3.76
CA PHE A 77 6.33 6.87 -2.71
C PHE A 77 6.76 5.42 -2.77
N PHE A 78 7.15 4.88 -1.62
CA PHE A 78 7.57 3.50 -1.49
C PHE A 78 6.70 2.77 -0.47
N ARG A 79 6.27 1.56 -0.83
CA ARG A 79 5.58 0.61 0.05
C ARG A 79 6.43 -0.62 0.25
N VAL A 80 6.30 -1.23 1.42
CA VAL A 80 7.07 -2.40 1.80
C VAL A 80 6.12 -3.52 2.19
N LEU A 81 6.26 -4.67 1.54
CA LEU A 81 5.60 -5.91 1.93
C LEU A 81 6.67 -6.86 2.48
N LYS A 82 6.43 -7.38 3.68
CA LYS A 82 7.31 -8.34 4.36
C LYS A 82 6.72 -9.73 4.20
N ILE A 83 7.58 -10.68 3.83
CA ILE A 83 7.22 -12.08 3.64
C ILE A 83 8.16 -12.92 4.49
N ASP A 84 7.66 -13.47 5.58
CA ASP A 84 8.42 -14.28 6.51
C ASP A 84 8.20 -15.77 6.19
N ARG A 85 9.27 -16.45 5.79
CA ARG A 85 9.37 -17.90 5.60
C ARG A 85 10.36 -18.46 6.61
N MET A 86 10.03 -18.25 7.89
CA MET A 86 10.84 -18.73 9.00
C MET A 86 10.61 -20.21 9.30
N GLU A 87 9.47 -20.76 8.89
CA GLU A 87 9.20 -22.19 8.92
C GLU A 87 8.80 -22.69 7.53
N PRO A 88 9.12 -23.95 7.18
CA PRO A 88 8.75 -24.51 5.88
C PRO A 88 7.23 -24.52 5.63
N SER A 89 6.45 -24.68 6.71
CA SER A 89 5.00 -24.84 6.67
C SER A 89 4.23 -23.53 6.89
N ASP A 90 4.92 -22.45 7.29
CA ASP A 90 4.29 -21.17 7.60
C ASP A 90 4.82 -20.07 6.70
N LEU A 91 3.88 -19.32 6.11
CA LEU A 91 4.14 -18.19 5.23
C LEU A 91 3.35 -17.00 5.76
N ASN A 92 4.03 -16.11 6.46
CA ASN A 92 3.43 -14.89 6.95
C ASN A 92 3.70 -13.73 5.98
N ILE A 93 2.66 -13.03 5.58
CA ILE A 93 2.75 -11.87 4.67
C ILE A 93 2.11 -10.68 5.38
N SER A 94 2.86 -9.60 5.53
CA SER A 94 2.39 -8.39 6.19
C SER A 94 2.83 -7.15 5.42
N GLU A 95 1.87 -6.26 5.14
CA GLU A 95 2.16 -4.95 4.56
C GLU A 95 2.59 -3.98 5.67
N ASP A 96 3.62 -3.18 5.40
CA ASP A 96 3.98 -2.07 6.27
C ASP A 96 3.01 -0.89 6.03
N PRO A 97 2.31 -0.41 7.07
CA PRO A 97 1.36 0.69 6.90
C PRO A 97 2.04 2.00 6.52
N VAL A 98 3.36 2.12 6.71
CA VAL A 98 4.13 3.34 6.42
C VAL A 98 4.36 3.51 4.92
N VAL A 99 4.14 4.72 4.41
CA VAL A 99 4.60 5.14 3.08
C VAL A 99 5.96 5.80 3.24
N TYR A 100 6.99 5.19 2.66
CA TYR A 100 8.35 5.67 2.81
C TYR A 100 8.72 6.66 1.69
N PRO A 101 9.30 7.82 2.01
CA PRO A 101 9.98 8.65 1.02
C PRO A 101 11.32 8.01 0.58
N PRO A 102 11.96 8.53 -0.49
CA PRO A 102 13.13 7.90 -1.10
C PRO A 102 14.34 7.72 -0.17
N GLN A 103 14.56 8.66 0.75
CA GLN A 103 15.68 8.58 1.70
C GLN A 103 15.39 7.58 2.81
N GLU A 104 14.16 7.58 3.34
CA GLU A 104 13.73 6.66 4.40
C GLU A 104 13.78 5.19 3.95
N VAL A 105 13.34 4.88 2.72
CA VAL A 105 13.42 3.50 2.21
C VAL A 105 14.87 3.05 2.06
N LYS A 106 15.78 3.95 1.65
CA LYS A 106 17.22 3.64 1.59
C LYS A 106 17.78 3.36 2.98
N SER A 107 17.45 4.19 3.95
CA SER A 107 17.84 3.99 5.36
C SER A 107 17.25 2.71 5.95
N LEU A 108 16.02 2.34 5.58
CA LEU A 108 15.40 1.08 5.98
C LEU A 108 16.18 -0.12 5.45
N LEU A 109 16.45 -0.16 4.14
CA LEU A 109 17.21 -1.25 3.52
C LEU A 109 18.62 -1.36 4.13
N GLN A 110 19.27 -0.22 4.41
CA GLN A 110 20.58 -0.18 5.05
C GLN A 110 20.53 -0.79 6.47
N ARG A 111 19.56 -0.39 7.30
CA ARG A 111 19.40 -0.95 8.65
C ARG A 111 19.14 -2.44 8.64
N ILE A 112 18.35 -2.93 7.70
CA ILE A 112 18.11 -4.37 7.53
C ILE A 112 19.41 -5.07 7.11
N ALA A 113 20.17 -4.51 6.16
CA ALA A 113 21.43 -5.08 5.72
C ALA A 113 22.45 -5.17 6.86
N GLU A 114 22.58 -4.11 7.65
CA GLU A 114 23.49 -4.05 8.81
C GLU A 114 23.06 -5.03 9.90
N GLY A 115 21.77 -5.08 10.24
CA GLY A 115 21.24 -6.02 11.24
C GLY A 115 21.42 -7.49 10.86
N ASN A 116 21.51 -7.80 9.56
CA ASN A 116 21.73 -9.16 9.05
C ASN A 116 23.17 -9.37 8.55
N ARG A 117 24.11 -8.48 8.85
CA ARG A 117 25.48 -8.54 8.31
C ARG A 117 26.18 -9.88 8.61
N ALA A 118 25.93 -10.46 9.79
CA ALA A 118 26.50 -11.74 10.20
C ALA A 118 26.04 -12.92 9.31
N THR A 119 24.90 -12.80 8.64
CA THR A 119 24.32 -13.84 7.78
C THR A 119 24.33 -13.47 6.29
N GLY A 120 25.16 -12.50 5.90
CA GLY A 120 25.31 -12.04 4.52
C GLY A 120 24.47 -10.82 4.15
N GLY A 121 23.79 -10.21 5.12
CA GLY A 121 23.07 -8.95 4.94
C GLY A 121 21.79 -9.08 4.12
N LEU A 122 21.40 -7.97 3.50
CA LEU A 122 20.24 -7.87 2.62
C LEU A 122 20.67 -8.04 1.16
N ASN A 123 20.10 -9.03 0.49
CA ASN A 123 20.46 -9.41 -0.87
C ASN A 123 19.35 -9.02 -1.85
N PHE A 124 19.73 -8.52 -3.02
CA PHE A 124 18.77 -8.25 -4.09
C PHE A 124 18.47 -9.54 -4.85
N VAL A 125 17.18 -9.82 -5.06
CA VAL A 125 16.71 -11.06 -5.71
C VAL A 125 16.24 -10.76 -7.13
N ALA A 126 15.30 -9.82 -7.27
CA ALA A 126 14.66 -9.55 -8.55
C ALA A 126 14.07 -8.13 -8.60
N LYS A 127 13.83 -7.66 -9.82
CA LYS A 127 13.09 -6.43 -10.10
C LYS A 127 12.02 -6.74 -11.15
N ALA A 128 10.83 -6.19 -10.95
CA ALA A 128 9.75 -6.17 -11.93
C ALA A 128 9.33 -4.72 -12.20
N ALA A 129 8.97 -4.41 -13.44
CA ALA A 129 8.42 -3.11 -13.82
C ALA A 129 7.36 -3.29 -14.90
N SER A 130 6.30 -2.50 -14.84
CA SER A 130 5.14 -2.62 -15.76
C SER A 130 5.50 -2.44 -17.24
N ASP A 131 6.56 -1.69 -17.55
CA ASP A 131 7.04 -1.46 -18.92
C ASP A 131 7.90 -2.59 -19.49
N SER A 132 8.28 -3.57 -18.66
CA SER A 132 9.35 -4.52 -18.98
C SER A 132 8.98 -5.68 -19.91
N TRP A 133 7.73 -5.77 -20.38
CA TRP A 133 7.26 -6.86 -21.28
C TRP A 133 6.98 -6.40 -22.72
N SER A 134 7.27 -5.16 -23.07
CA SER A 134 6.76 -4.53 -24.30
C SER A 134 7.56 -4.81 -25.59
N HIS A 135 8.65 -5.58 -25.56
CA HIS A 135 9.53 -5.78 -26.73
C HIS A 135 9.90 -7.25 -26.92
N THR A 136 8.95 -8.09 -27.33
CA THR A 136 9.24 -9.32 -28.10
C THR A 136 7.98 -9.75 -28.85
N ILE A 137 7.66 -9.06 -29.95
CA ILE A 137 6.95 -9.64 -31.11
C ILE A 137 7.37 -8.89 -32.37
#